data_AF-A0A3N6H255-F1
#
_entry.id   AF-A0A3N6H255-F1
#
_cell.length_a   1.000
_cell.length_b   1.000
_cell.length_c   1.000
_cell.angle_alpha   90.00
_cell.angle_beta   90.00
_cell.angle_gamma   90.00
#
_symmetry.space_group_name_H-M   'P 1'
#
loop_
_entity.id
_entity.type
_entity.pdbx_description
1 polymer ?
#
loop_
_entity_poly.entity_id
_entity_poly.type
_entity_poly.pdbx_seq_one_letter_code
_entity_poly.pdbx_strand_id
1 'polypeptide(L)'
;MRKLKRSTSTAALLATLAGTAALATATPASAANYHCTTSSYTVDDPSYTGPDSDNWDFDVRLCAKRSGGYIYTTATVNWDGPYAANQHSSLTFNKARFHLQTKKSTAGTDPVVKYANYTGLEHALEHSSGNGNGSYKTGTLKTKASGRYQYLADGYIELDWSGDGTGYRKPLLFSASPRV
;
A
#
# COMPACT_ATOMS: atom_id res chain seq x y z
N MET A 1 18.56 -48.61 61.11
CA MET A 1 17.31 -48.04 60.57
C MET A 1 17.64 -46.80 59.73
N ARG A 2 16.98 -46.69 58.57
CA ARG A 2 17.07 -45.63 57.54
C ARG A 2 17.04 -44.21 58.15
N LYS A 3 17.73 -43.19 57.62
CA LYS A 3 17.37 -42.47 56.38
C LYS A 3 18.52 -41.59 55.87
N LEU A 4 18.85 -41.75 54.57
CA LEU A 4 19.43 -40.69 53.72
C LEU A 4 18.36 -39.63 53.41
N LYS A 5 18.76 -38.35 53.31
CA LYS A 5 18.21 -37.32 52.41
C LYS A 5 19.33 -36.28 52.19
N ARG A 6 20.09 -36.40 51.09
CA ARG A 6 19.96 -35.63 49.84
C ARG A 6 19.95 -34.11 50.05
N SER A 7 21.08 -33.47 49.74
CA SER A 7 21.10 -32.10 49.20
C SER A 7 21.97 -32.11 47.95
N THR A 8 21.32 -31.75 46.84
CA THR A 8 21.74 -31.91 45.45
C THR A 8 22.35 -30.60 44.94
N SER A 9 23.48 -30.75 44.25
CA SER A 9 24.03 -30.01 43.10
C SER A 9 23.74 -28.51 42.85
N THR A 10 24.85 -27.79 42.69
CA THR A 10 25.29 -27.01 41.51
C THR A 10 24.26 -26.16 40.73
N ALA A 11 24.50 -24.84 40.69
CA ALA A 11 24.17 -23.97 39.55
C ALA A 11 25.17 -22.80 39.56
N ALA A 12 26.15 -22.80 38.64
CA ALA A 12 26.10 -22.11 37.35
C ALA A 12 25.97 -20.58 37.49
N LEU A 13 27.12 -19.90 37.46
CA LEU A 13 27.21 -18.44 37.34
C LEU A 13 26.76 -18.03 35.94
N LEU A 14 25.58 -17.42 35.85
CA LEU A 14 25.08 -16.76 34.64
C LEU A 14 25.71 -15.38 34.53
N ALA A 15 26.42 -15.15 33.42
CA ALA A 15 26.88 -13.84 32.99
C ALA A 15 25.67 -12.98 32.59
N THR A 16 25.48 -11.87 33.28
CA THR A 16 24.48 -10.85 32.92
C THR A 16 25.04 -9.98 31.80
N LEU A 17 24.61 -10.24 30.56
CA LEU A 17 24.78 -9.28 29.48
C LEU A 17 23.86 -8.08 29.74
N ALA A 18 24.49 -6.92 29.94
CA ALA A 18 23.87 -5.62 29.78
C ALA A 18 23.44 -5.46 28.31
N GLY A 19 22.15 -5.64 28.06
CA GLY A 19 21.53 -5.38 26.77
C GLY A 19 20.17 -4.77 27.03
N THR A 20 20.11 -3.46 27.22
CA THR A 20 18.88 -2.68 27.16
C THR A 20 18.36 -2.72 25.72
N ALA A 21 17.70 -3.82 25.37
CA ALA A 21 16.75 -3.84 24.28
C ALA A 21 15.57 -2.98 24.74
N ALA A 22 15.70 -1.66 24.56
CA ALA A 22 14.54 -0.81 24.39
C ALA A 22 13.82 -1.36 23.15
N LEU A 23 12.86 -2.26 23.39
CA LEU A 23 11.80 -2.55 22.45
C LEU A 23 11.22 -1.19 22.10
N ALA A 24 11.62 -0.68 20.94
CA ALA A 24 10.97 0.43 20.30
C ALA A 24 9.53 -0.03 20.09
N THR A 25 8.69 0.29 21.07
CA THR A 25 7.25 0.32 20.88
C THR A 25 7.06 1.35 19.79
N ALA A 26 6.93 0.88 18.55
CA ALA A 26 6.38 1.68 17.48
C ALA A 26 5.00 2.10 17.98
N THR A 27 4.94 3.27 18.62
CA THR A 27 3.70 3.92 18.95
C THR A 27 2.92 3.97 17.65
N PRO A 28 1.73 3.36 17.52
CA PRO A 28 0.90 3.64 16.37
C PRO A 28 0.72 5.14 16.38
N ALA A 29 1.29 5.83 15.39
CA ALA A 29 1.07 7.25 15.18
C ALA A 29 -0.43 7.47 15.32
N SER A 30 -0.86 8.31 16.25
CA SER A 30 -2.28 8.50 16.57
C SER A 30 -3.03 8.93 15.31
N ALA A 31 -3.49 7.93 14.56
CA ALA A 31 -4.41 8.08 13.47
C ALA A 31 -5.70 8.47 14.15
N ALA A 32 -6.06 9.75 14.10
CA ALA A 32 -7.48 10.04 13.98
C ALA A 32 -8.02 9.08 12.90
N ASN A 33 -8.90 8.16 13.30
CA ASN A 33 -9.07 6.87 12.63
C ASN A 33 -9.42 7.06 11.15
N TYR A 34 -8.47 6.79 10.26
CA TYR A 34 -8.78 6.70 8.83
C TYR A 34 -9.70 5.50 8.61
N HIS A 35 -10.77 5.71 7.87
CA HIS A 35 -11.63 4.65 7.38
C HIS A 35 -11.10 4.20 6.03
N CYS A 36 -10.73 2.92 5.93
CA CYS A 36 -10.05 2.39 4.76
C CYS A 36 -10.75 1.17 4.19
N THR A 37 -10.66 1.03 2.87
CA THR A 37 -10.97 -0.20 2.13
C THR A 37 -9.71 -0.63 1.41
N THR A 38 -9.41 -1.93 1.42
CA THR A 38 -8.40 -2.53 0.53
C THR A 38 -9.13 -3.35 -0.52
N SER A 39 -8.70 -3.24 -1.77
CA SER A 39 -9.18 -4.08 -2.86
C SER A 39 -8.05 -4.42 -3.81
N SER A 40 -8.15 -5.59 -4.43
CA SER A 40 -7.11 -6.18 -5.25
C SER A 40 -7.49 -6.15 -6.73
N TYR A 41 -6.49 -6.09 -7.62
CA TYR A 41 -6.65 -6.22 -9.05
C TYR A 41 -5.42 -6.91 -9.65
N THR A 42 -5.62 -7.97 -10.42
CA THR A 42 -4.57 -8.66 -11.17
C THR A 42 -4.60 -8.25 -12.64
N VAL A 43 -3.44 -7.96 -13.22
CA VAL A 43 -3.30 -7.62 -14.65
C VAL A 43 -2.02 -8.22 -15.20
N ASP A 44 -2.07 -8.70 -16.44
CA ASP A 44 -0.93 -9.32 -17.11
C ASP A 44 -0.21 -8.27 -17.96
N ASP A 45 1.13 -8.37 -18.07
CA ASP A 45 1.90 -7.57 -19.01
C ASP A 45 1.60 -8.03 -20.46
N PRO A 46 0.84 -7.24 -21.22
CA PRO A 46 0.41 -7.63 -22.56
C PRO A 46 1.55 -7.66 -23.58
N SER A 47 2.70 -7.08 -23.26
CA SER A 47 3.89 -7.07 -24.12
C SER A 47 4.75 -8.31 -23.94
N TYR A 48 4.56 -9.04 -22.83
CA TYR A 48 5.40 -10.16 -22.46
C TYR A 48 4.99 -11.43 -23.22
N THR A 49 5.97 -12.14 -23.78
CA THR A 49 5.76 -13.37 -24.55
C THR A 49 6.65 -14.52 -24.07
N GLY A 50 7.30 -14.36 -22.91
CA GLY A 50 8.21 -15.37 -22.36
C GLY A 50 7.45 -16.49 -21.63
N PRO A 51 8.17 -17.50 -21.14
CA PRO A 51 7.57 -18.66 -20.47
C PRO A 51 7.25 -18.44 -18.99
N ASP A 52 7.86 -17.44 -18.34
CA ASP A 52 7.61 -17.13 -16.93
C ASP A 52 6.28 -16.37 -16.73
N SER A 53 5.85 -16.20 -15.47
CA SER A 53 4.69 -15.36 -15.14
C SER A 53 4.97 -13.88 -15.41
N ASP A 54 3.93 -13.18 -15.85
CA ASP A 54 3.88 -11.75 -16.18
C ASP A 54 2.76 -11.01 -15.45
N ASN A 55 2.15 -11.70 -14.47
CA ASN A 55 1.02 -11.16 -13.71
C ASN A 55 1.53 -10.14 -12.69
N TRP A 56 0.82 -9.03 -12.60
CA TRP A 56 0.98 -8.01 -11.58
C TRP A 56 -0.29 -7.96 -10.72
N ASP A 57 -0.11 -8.30 -9.44
CA ASP A 57 -1.15 -8.26 -8.43
C ASP A 57 -1.07 -6.95 -7.65
N PHE A 58 -2.09 -6.10 -7.74
CA PHE A 58 -2.13 -4.83 -7.04
C PHE A 58 -3.11 -4.86 -5.88
N ASP A 59 -2.65 -4.54 -4.68
CA ASP A 59 -3.48 -4.28 -3.50
C ASP A 59 -3.53 -2.79 -3.19
N VAL A 60 -4.67 -2.15 -3.44
CA VAL A 60 -4.85 -0.73 -3.17
C VAL A 60 -5.70 -0.52 -1.93
N ARG A 61 -5.11 0.15 -0.94
CA ARG A 61 -5.79 0.62 0.27
C ARG A 61 -6.12 2.10 0.16
N LEU A 62 -7.39 2.42 -0.04
CA LEU A 62 -7.92 3.78 -0.06
C LEU A 62 -8.46 4.17 1.31
N CYS A 63 -8.06 5.33 1.81
CA CYS A 63 -8.39 5.79 3.15
C CYS A 63 -8.94 7.23 3.15
N ALA A 64 -10.04 7.46 3.87
CA ALA A 64 -10.58 8.78 4.14
C ALA A 64 -10.68 9.07 5.64
N LYS A 65 -10.56 10.35 6.00
CA LYS A 65 -10.69 10.83 7.38
C LYS A 65 -11.30 12.21 7.40
N ARG A 66 -12.25 12.45 8.31
CA ARG A 66 -12.74 13.79 8.63
C ARG A 66 -12.14 14.28 9.94
N SER A 67 -11.56 15.48 9.93
CA SER A 67 -11.01 16.11 11.13
C SER A 67 -10.88 17.62 10.96
N GLY A 68 -11.28 18.39 11.98
CA GLY A 68 -11.12 19.84 12.02
C GLY A 68 -11.79 20.60 10.86
N GLY A 69 -12.93 20.12 10.35
CA GLY A 69 -13.63 20.73 9.20
C GLY A 69 -13.01 20.39 7.84
N TYR A 70 -12.08 19.43 7.78
CA TYR A 70 -11.45 18.97 6.54
C TYR A 70 -11.63 17.47 6.36
N ILE A 71 -11.60 17.05 5.09
CA ILE A 71 -11.43 15.68 4.66
C ILE A 71 -9.99 15.48 4.23
N TYR A 72 -9.41 14.37 4.69
CA TYR A 72 -8.09 13.90 4.32
C TYR A 72 -8.25 12.58 3.58
N THR A 73 -7.68 12.47 2.39
CA THR A 73 -7.64 11.20 1.65
C THR A 73 -6.21 10.82 1.30
N THR A 74 -5.93 9.53 1.30
CA THR A 74 -4.63 8.95 0.97
C THR A 74 -4.84 7.55 0.42
N ALA A 75 -3.88 7.05 -0.36
CA ALA A 75 -3.82 5.65 -0.76
C ALA A 75 -2.45 5.05 -0.45
N THR A 76 -2.45 3.73 -0.26
CA THR A 76 -1.26 2.89 -0.35
C THR A 76 -1.52 1.86 -1.45
N VAL A 77 -0.61 1.75 -2.39
CA VAL A 77 -0.57 0.70 -3.41
C VAL A 77 0.51 -0.27 -2.99
N ASN A 78 0.19 -1.54 -2.83
CA ASN A 78 1.17 -2.62 -2.77
C ASN A 78 1.05 -3.43 -4.03
N TRP A 79 2.14 -4.08 -4.43
CA TRP A 79 2.09 -4.99 -5.55
C TRP A 79 2.97 -6.21 -5.31
N ASP A 80 2.58 -7.29 -5.97
CA ASP A 80 3.40 -8.46 -6.24
C ASP A 80 3.51 -8.58 -7.76
N GLY A 81 4.73 -8.48 -8.27
CA GLY A 81 5.02 -8.52 -9.70
C GLY A 81 5.91 -9.73 -10.04
N PRO A 82 6.16 -9.96 -11.34
CA PRO A 82 7.00 -11.05 -11.78
C PRO A 82 8.43 -10.95 -11.21
N TYR A 83 9.05 -12.10 -10.96
CA TYR A 83 10.33 -12.19 -10.28
C TYR A 83 11.47 -11.52 -11.06
N ALA A 84 12.21 -10.66 -10.38
CA ALA A 84 13.12 -9.70 -11.00
C ALA A 84 14.38 -10.32 -11.64
N ALA A 85 14.87 -11.47 -11.17
CA ALA A 85 16.26 -11.87 -11.44
C ALA A 85 16.61 -12.13 -12.93
N ASN A 86 15.62 -12.45 -13.77
CA ASN A 86 15.84 -12.75 -15.20
C ASN A 86 15.04 -11.84 -16.16
N GLN A 87 14.19 -10.95 -15.63
CA GLN A 87 13.19 -10.20 -16.41
C GLN A 87 13.63 -8.76 -16.73
N HIS A 88 14.53 -8.16 -15.93
CA HIS A 88 14.84 -6.72 -16.03
C HIS A 88 16.10 -6.40 -16.84
N SER A 89 16.12 -6.74 -18.14
CA SER A 89 17.09 -6.09 -19.05
C SER A 89 16.60 -4.71 -19.55
N SER A 90 15.34 -4.35 -19.27
CA SER A 90 14.66 -3.09 -19.62
C SER A 90 13.58 -2.72 -18.59
N LEU A 91 13.11 -1.47 -18.64
CA LEU A 91 11.97 -0.98 -17.84
C LEU A 91 10.66 -1.68 -18.27
N THR A 92 9.82 -2.06 -17.33
CA THR A 92 8.53 -2.74 -17.58
C THR A 92 7.44 -1.76 -18.01
N PHE A 93 7.46 -0.54 -17.48
CA PHE A 93 6.48 0.51 -17.73
C PHE A 93 7.16 1.69 -18.41
N ASN A 94 6.53 2.23 -19.46
CA ASN A 94 6.88 3.56 -19.98
C ASN A 94 6.41 4.65 -19.02
N LYS A 95 5.23 4.44 -18.42
CA LYS A 95 4.60 5.33 -17.44
C LYS A 95 3.67 4.55 -16.54
N ALA A 96 3.57 4.98 -15.28
CA ALA A 96 2.50 4.54 -14.38
C ALA A 96 2.10 5.67 -13.43
N ARG A 97 0.82 5.73 -13.07
CA ARG A 97 0.35 6.70 -12.09
C ARG A 97 -0.86 6.22 -11.30
N PHE A 98 -0.90 6.65 -10.03
CA PHE A 98 -2.10 6.51 -9.21
C PHE A 98 -2.92 7.80 -9.23
N HIS A 99 -4.19 7.72 -9.56
CA HIS A 99 -5.14 8.83 -9.46
C HIS A 99 -5.87 8.74 -8.14
N LEU A 100 -5.57 9.64 -7.20
CA LEU A 100 -6.32 9.74 -5.95
C LEU A 100 -7.38 10.80 -6.07
N GLN A 101 -8.58 10.50 -5.62
CA GLN A 101 -9.73 11.38 -5.64
C GLN A 101 -10.37 11.46 -4.25
N THR A 102 -10.76 12.67 -3.85
CA THR A 102 -11.77 12.88 -2.82
C THR A 102 -13.10 13.11 -3.51
N LYS A 103 -14.09 12.26 -3.23
CA LYS A 103 -15.45 12.42 -3.73
C LYS A 103 -16.39 12.85 -2.61
N LYS A 104 -17.37 13.67 -2.96
CA LYS A 104 -18.47 14.09 -2.08
C LYS A 104 -19.63 13.14 -2.31
N SER A 105 -20.16 12.55 -1.24
CA SER A 105 -21.27 11.62 -1.37
C SER A 105 -22.60 12.35 -1.59
N THR A 106 -23.31 11.96 -2.65
CA THR A 106 -24.60 12.55 -3.03
C THR A 106 -25.60 11.48 -3.48
N ALA A 107 -26.87 11.86 -3.69
CA ALA A 107 -27.79 11.00 -4.42
C ALA A 107 -27.32 10.88 -5.88
N GLY A 108 -27.04 9.67 -6.34
CA GLY A 108 -26.48 9.40 -7.68
C GLY A 108 -24.95 9.28 -7.67
N THR A 109 -24.30 9.69 -8.77
CA THR A 109 -22.85 9.63 -8.90
C THR A 109 -22.17 10.62 -7.97
N ASP A 110 -21.23 10.13 -7.16
CA ASP A 110 -20.46 10.97 -6.24
C ASP A 110 -19.47 11.87 -7.01
N PRO A 111 -19.63 13.21 -7.01
CA PRO A 111 -18.72 14.09 -7.73
C PRO A 111 -17.34 14.17 -7.08
N VAL A 112 -16.30 14.23 -7.92
CA VAL A 112 -14.92 14.52 -7.50
C VAL A 112 -14.81 15.98 -7.08
N VAL A 113 -14.34 16.22 -5.86
CA VAL A 113 -14.14 17.58 -5.31
C VAL A 113 -12.67 17.96 -5.19
N LYS A 114 -11.77 16.97 -5.20
CA LYS A 114 -10.32 17.16 -5.24
C LYS A 114 -9.68 15.90 -5.82
N TYR A 115 -8.61 16.06 -6.57
CA TYR A 115 -7.81 14.95 -7.07
C TYR A 115 -6.33 15.31 -7.14
N ALA A 116 -5.48 14.29 -7.27
CA ALA A 116 -4.09 14.42 -7.68
C ALA A 116 -3.63 13.15 -8.41
N ASN A 117 -2.67 13.34 -9.32
CA ASN A 117 -2.07 12.27 -10.11
C ASN A 117 -0.66 12.04 -9.58
N TYR A 118 -0.40 10.85 -9.05
CA TYR A 118 0.85 10.47 -8.43
C TYR A 118 1.67 9.63 -9.41
N THR A 119 2.54 10.29 -10.17
CA THR A 119 3.44 9.65 -11.16
C THR A 119 4.63 8.94 -10.52
N GLY A 120 4.89 9.17 -9.23
CA GLY A 120 5.93 8.44 -8.49
C GLY A 120 5.69 6.94 -8.37
N LEU A 121 4.48 6.47 -8.72
CA LEU A 121 4.16 5.04 -8.78
C LEU A 121 5.03 4.31 -9.81
N GLU A 122 5.28 4.90 -10.99
CA GLU A 122 6.14 4.32 -12.03
C GLU A 122 7.51 3.97 -11.49
N HIS A 123 8.19 4.98 -10.93
CA HIS A 123 9.51 4.78 -10.37
C HIS A 123 9.51 3.70 -9.28
N ALA A 124 8.48 3.68 -8.43
CA ALA A 124 8.38 2.68 -7.39
C ALA A 124 8.22 1.25 -7.94
N LEU A 125 7.41 1.06 -8.99
CA LEU A 125 7.22 -0.23 -9.68
C LEU A 125 8.52 -0.71 -10.34
N GLU A 126 9.23 0.18 -11.03
CA GLU A 126 10.53 -0.13 -11.66
C GLU A 126 11.64 -0.45 -10.65
N HIS A 127 11.45 -0.08 -9.39
CA HIS A 127 12.38 -0.30 -8.29
C HIS A 127 11.78 -1.25 -7.24
N SER A 128 11.01 -2.22 -7.71
CA SER A 128 10.54 -3.34 -6.90
C SER A 128 11.70 -4.06 -6.22
N SER A 129 11.40 -4.79 -5.15
CA SER A 129 12.40 -5.63 -4.50
C SER A 129 12.90 -6.73 -5.44
N GLY A 130 13.96 -7.44 -5.06
CA GLY A 130 14.44 -8.59 -5.82
C GLY A 130 13.41 -9.71 -6.01
N ASN A 131 12.32 -9.71 -5.23
CA ASN A 131 11.21 -10.65 -5.37
C ASN A 131 10.06 -10.13 -6.25
N GLY A 132 10.19 -8.95 -6.87
CA GLY A 132 9.14 -8.33 -7.70
C GLY A 132 8.07 -7.57 -6.92
N ASN A 133 8.14 -7.54 -5.58
CA ASN A 133 7.14 -6.88 -4.74
C ASN A 133 7.55 -5.47 -4.29
N GLY A 134 6.58 -4.66 -3.92
CA GLY A 134 6.85 -3.32 -3.39
C GLY A 134 5.61 -2.58 -2.89
N SER A 135 5.83 -1.32 -2.51
CA SER A 135 4.77 -0.45 -2.00
C SER A 135 5.02 1.01 -2.34
N TYR A 136 3.94 1.73 -2.59
CA TYR A 136 3.92 3.17 -2.85
C TYR A 136 2.79 3.82 -2.07
N LYS A 137 3.12 4.86 -1.31
CA LYS A 137 2.14 5.65 -0.58
C LYS A 137 2.00 7.03 -1.20
N THR A 138 0.76 7.44 -1.45
CA THR A 138 0.48 8.78 -1.98
C THR A 138 0.74 9.86 -0.93
N GLY A 139 0.82 11.11 -1.39
CA GLY A 139 0.56 12.26 -0.55
C GLY A 139 -0.88 12.24 0.01
N THR A 140 -1.13 13.10 1.01
CA THR A 140 -2.48 13.27 1.55
C THR A 140 -3.17 14.46 0.88
N LEU A 141 -4.31 14.22 0.23
CA LEU A 141 -5.17 15.30 -0.22
C LEU A 141 -5.95 15.85 0.97
N LYS A 142 -6.06 17.18 1.04
CA LYS A 142 -6.84 17.89 2.04
C LYS A 142 -7.90 18.75 1.35
N THR A 143 -9.16 18.59 1.75
CA THR A 143 -10.31 19.29 1.17
C THR A 143 -11.20 19.84 2.27
N LYS A 144 -11.68 21.08 2.15
CA LYS A 144 -12.62 21.64 3.12
C LYS A 144 -13.96 20.89 3.06
N ALA A 145 -14.43 20.43 4.21
CA ALA A 145 -15.67 19.67 4.32
C ALA A 145 -16.85 20.61 4.57
N SER A 146 -17.96 20.36 3.90
CA SER A 146 -19.26 20.92 4.31
C SER A 146 -19.87 20.01 5.38
N GLY A 147 -20.46 20.60 6.43
CA GLY A 147 -21.11 19.89 7.53
C GLY A 147 -22.20 18.91 7.09
N ARG A 148 -22.86 19.21 5.96
CA ARG A 148 -24.04 18.48 5.49
C ARG A 148 -23.77 17.24 4.63
N TYR A 149 -22.52 17.02 4.23
CA TYR A 149 -22.15 15.94 3.32
C TYR A 149 -21.14 14.99 3.95
N GLN A 150 -21.20 13.75 3.49
CA GLN A 150 -20.17 12.75 3.71
C GLN A 150 -19.20 12.73 2.52
N TYR A 151 -18.01 12.20 2.73
CA TYR A 151 -16.96 12.14 1.72
C TYR A 151 -16.25 10.80 1.75
N LEU A 152 -15.64 10.41 0.64
CA LEU A 152 -14.85 9.18 0.53
C LEU A 152 -13.58 9.41 -0.29
N ALA A 153 -12.63 8.49 -0.15
CA ALA A 153 -11.48 8.36 -1.02
C ALA A 153 -11.81 7.36 -2.12
N ASP A 154 -11.47 7.72 -3.35
CA ASP A 154 -11.58 6.86 -4.53
C ASP A 154 -10.30 6.97 -5.34
N GLY A 155 -10.05 6.04 -6.23
CA GLY A 155 -8.87 6.09 -7.09
C GLY A 155 -8.70 4.90 -8.01
N TYR A 156 -7.74 5.06 -8.93
CA TYR A 156 -7.43 4.07 -9.94
C TYR A 156 -5.96 4.16 -10.36
N ILE A 157 -5.45 3.07 -10.92
CA ILE A 157 -4.11 3.01 -11.52
C ILE A 157 -4.25 3.10 -13.04
N GLU A 158 -3.34 3.83 -13.68
CA GLU A 158 -3.11 3.75 -15.12
C GLU A 158 -1.69 3.26 -15.38
N LEU A 159 -1.59 2.25 -16.24
CA LEU A 159 -0.33 1.61 -16.65
C LEU A 159 -0.14 1.79 -18.15
N ASP A 160 1.08 2.17 -18.54
CA ASP A 160 1.58 2.23 -19.92
C ASP A 160 2.75 1.26 -19.99
N TRP A 161 2.53 0.09 -20.58
CA TRP A 161 3.49 -1.01 -20.63
C TRP A 161 4.56 -0.73 -21.69
N SER A 162 5.81 -1.01 -21.34
CA SER A 162 6.91 -0.97 -22.30
C SER A 162 6.64 -2.00 -23.42
N GLY A 163 6.93 -1.66 -24.66
CA GLY A 163 6.83 -2.60 -25.80
C GLY A 163 5.42 -2.88 -26.34
N ASP A 164 4.33 -2.44 -25.70
CA ASP A 164 2.97 -2.75 -26.19
C ASP A 164 2.41 -1.75 -27.23
N GLY A 165 2.99 -0.54 -27.30
CA GLY A 165 2.64 0.51 -28.26
C GLY A 165 1.28 1.18 -28.05
N THR A 166 0.57 0.92 -26.95
CA THR A 166 -0.79 1.41 -26.72
C THR A 166 -0.87 2.66 -25.82
N GLY A 167 0.21 3.00 -25.13
CA GLY A 167 0.21 4.08 -24.13
C GLY A 167 -0.54 3.63 -22.87
N TYR A 168 -1.17 4.58 -22.15
CA TYR A 168 -2.00 4.22 -20.99
C TYR A 168 -3.16 3.33 -21.42
N ARG A 169 -3.20 2.12 -20.85
CA ARG A 169 -4.32 1.19 -20.98
C ARG A 169 -5.51 1.61 -20.13
N LYS A 170 -6.60 0.85 -20.27
CA LYS A 170 -7.81 1.01 -19.44
C LYS A 170 -7.42 1.05 -17.95
N PRO A 171 -7.95 2.01 -17.18
CA PRO A 171 -7.64 2.12 -15.76
C PRO A 171 -8.00 0.87 -14.96
N LEU A 172 -7.15 0.51 -14.00
CA LEU A 172 -7.44 -0.48 -12.98
C LEU A 172 -8.25 0.20 -11.87
N LEU A 173 -9.50 -0.22 -11.70
CA LEU A 173 -10.44 0.40 -10.76
C LEU A 173 -10.45 -0.35 -9.44
N PHE A 174 -10.55 0.40 -8.34
CA PHE A 174 -10.51 -0.12 -6.98
C PHE A 174 -11.75 0.31 -6.19
N SER A 175 -12.01 -0.39 -5.09
CA SER A 175 -13.12 -0.06 -4.19
C SER A 175 -12.83 1.20 -3.39
N ALA A 176 -13.76 2.14 -3.42
CA ALA A 176 -13.71 3.34 -2.61
C ALA A 176 -13.62 3.04 -1.10
N SER A 177 -13.06 3.99 -0.34
CA SER A 177 -13.07 3.94 1.13
C SER A 177 -14.50 4.08 1.69
N PRO A 178 -14.72 3.73 2.97
CA PRO A 178 -15.95 4.12 3.65
C PRO A 178 -16.08 5.65 3.72
N ARG A 179 -17.32 6.10 3.93
CA ARG A 179 -17.70 7.50 4.01
C ARG A 179 -17.36 8.11 5.39
N VAL A 180 -16.94 9.37 5.41
CA VAL A 180 -16.55 10.15 6.61
C VAL A 180 -17.13 11.57 6.64
#